data_AF-A0A3D4GUG7-F1
#
_entry.id   AF-A0A3D4GUG7-F1
#
_cell.length_a   1.000
_cell.length_b   1.000
_cell.length_c   1.000
_cell.angle_alpha   90.00
_cell.angle_beta   90.00
_cell.angle_gamma   90.00
#
_symmetry.space_group_name_H-M   'P 1'
#
loop_
_entity.id
_entity.type
_entity.pdbx_description
1 polymer ?
#
loop_
_entity_poly.entity_id
_entity_poly.type
_entity_poly.pdbx_seq_one_letter_code
_entity_poly.pdbx_strand_id
1 'polypeptide(L)'
;MEPRRSSSLPWPVVLIPVAIFSAFGLLIVLGVKDKVHRSLTQDPGYLTPSTTSSLIVNAATVIFGNGRYPGPPDLIHRVADLLEPLHSGPPFTRIRRPGVTLLLGLRYNSVDLMQYYINHVHYRRSGARTVKGFSAASEAFFGLPVESLSAGEICILLELAFREPGAKLDHPYPILETRQRLLSQLHTHGVLSTPRYIEESQLPLSFVEDHIPVR
;
A
#
# COMPACT_ATOMS: atom_id res chain seq x y z
N MET A 1 47.28 -9.42 -53.26
CA MET A 1 47.06 -8.55 -52.08
C MET A 1 45.72 -7.87 -52.31
N GLU A 2 44.65 -8.46 -51.80
CA GLU A 2 43.27 -8.00 -52.02
C GLU A 2 42.90 -6.97 -50.94
N PRO A 3 42.53 -5.73 -51.27
CA PRO A 3 41.85 -4.86 -50.31
C PRO A 3 40.34 -5.09 -50.36
N ARG A 4 39.80 -5.34 -49.17
CA ARG A 4 38.42 -5.71 -48.85
C ARG A 4 37.37 -4.76 -49.44
N ARG A 5 36.29 -5.36 -49.96
CA ARG A 5 34.98 -4.71 -50.18
C ARG A 5 34.49 -4.07 -48.87
N SER A 6 34.39 -2.74 -48.86
CA SER A 6 33.60 -1.98 -47.89
C SER A 6 32.20 -1.78 -48.48
N SER A 7 31.30 -2.73 -48.21
CA SER A 7 29.88 -2.57 -48.47
C SER A 7 29.28 -1.64 -47.43
N SER A 8 28.98 -0.39 -47.80
CA SER A 8 28.11 0.49 -47.04
C SER A 8 26.67 -0.02 -47.13
N LEU A 9 26.25 -0.86 -46.18
CA LEU A 9 24.83 -1.06 -45.90
C LEU A 9 24.37 0.07 -44.96
N PRO A 10 23.37 0.88 -45.34
CA PRO A 10 22.73 1.79 -44.40
C PRO A 10 21.92 0.94 -43.42
N TRP A 11 22.23 1.05 -42.14
CA TRP A 11 21.37 0.49 -41.10
C TRP A 11 19.99 1.16 -41.26
N PRO A 12 18.88 0.40 -41.31
CA PRO A 12 17.58 1.03 -41.25
C PRO A 12 17.52 1.71 -39.89
N VAL A 13 17.33 3.04 -39.91
CA VAL A 13 16.89 3.79 -38.74
C VAL A 13 15.71 3.02 -38.17
N VAL A 14 15.94 2.48 -36.97
CA VAL A 14 15.03 1.61 -36.23
C VAL A 14 13.79 2.42 -35.91
N LEU A 15 12.86 2.49 -36.87
CA LEU A 15 11.45 2.79 -36.66
C LEU A 15 10.78 1.56 -36.03
N ILE A 16 11.34 1.08 -34.91
CA ILE A 16 10.56 0.26 -33.98
C ILE A 16 9.75 1.26 -33.15
N PRO A 17 8.43 1.13 -33.13
CA PRO A 17 7.53 2.22 -33.47
C PRO A 17 6.91 2.84 -32.22
N VAL A 18 6.57 4.13 -32.31
CA VAL A 18 5.65 4.82 -31.39
C VAL A 18 4.36 4.00 -31.15
N ALA A 19 3.95 3.18 -32.12
CA ALA A 19 2.82 2.25 -32.01
C ALA A 19 3.04 1.10 -31.00
N ILE A 20 4.26 0.55 -30.85
CA ILE A 20 4.53 -0.46 -29.81
C ILE A 20 4.49 0.19 -28.43
N PHE A 21 5.02 1.40 -28.27
CA PHE A 21 4.90 2.15 -27.01
C PHE A 21 3.44 2.48 -26.66
N SER A 22 2.62 2.83 -27.65
CA SER A 22 1.19 3.09 -27.47
C SER A 22 0.40 1.84 -27.11
N ALA A 23 0.60 0.74 -27.83
CA ALA A 23 -0.03 -0.56 -27.53
C ALA A 23 0.41 -1.09 -26.16
N PHE A 24 1.69 -0.91 -25.80
CA PHE A 24 2.23 -1.31 -24.51
C PHE A 24 1.68 -0.48 -23.35
N GLY A 25 1.55 0.83 -23.54
CA GLY A 25 0.86 1.72 -22.59
C GLY A 25 -0.61 1.33 -22.40
N LEU A 26 -1.32 1.01 -23.48
CA LEU A 26 -2.70 0.55 -23.42
C LEU A 26 -2.84 -0.78 -22.67
N LEU A 27 -1.90 -1.72 -22.87
CA LEU A 27 -1.88 -3.02 -22.18
C LEU A 27 -1.63 -2.87 -20.67
N ILE A 28 -0.79 -1.91 -20.27
CA ILE A 28 -0.59 -1.55 -18.86
C ILE A 28 -1.89 -0.98 -18.27
N VAL A 29 -2.53 -0.04 -18.96
CA VAL A 29 -3.78 0.58 -18.49
C VAL A 29 -4.90 -0.45 -18.34
N LEU A 30 -5.09 -1.31 -19.36
CA LEU A 30 -6.10 -2.37 -19.34
C LEU A 30 -5.80 -3.40 -18.24
N GLY A 31 -4.54 -3.80 -18.09
CA GLY A 31 -4.14 -4.76 -17.05
C GLY A 31 -4.31 -4.23 -15.62
N VAL A 32 -3.99 -2.95 -15.37
CA VAL A 32 -4.22 -2.31 -14.08
C VAL A 32 -5.72 -2.17 -13.80
N LYS A 33 -6.49 -1.69 -14.78
CA LYS A 33 -7.95 -1.52 -14.64
C LYS A 33 -8.64 -2.86 -14.35
N ASP A 34 -8.25 -3.92 -15.03
CA ASP A 34 -8.81 -5.26 -14.83
C ASP A 34 -8.42 -5.85 -13.47
N LYS A 35 -7.16 -5.69 -13.02
CA LYS A 35 -6.75 -6.07 -11.64
C LYS A 35 -7.56 -5.33 -10.58
N VAL A 36 -7.71 -4.01 -10.72
CA VAL A 36 -8.47 -3.17 -9.78
C VAL A 36 -9.95 -3.59 -9.78
N HIS A 37 -10.55 -3.81 -10.95
CA HIS A 37 -11.95 -4.21 -11.06
C HIS A 37 -12.22 -5.60 -10.47
N ARG A 38 -11.34 -6.57 -10.73
CA ARG A 38 -11.43 -7.92 -10.13
C ARG A 38 -11.30 -7.88 -8.61
N SER A 39 -10.41 -7.04 -8.08
CA SER A 39 -10.31 -6.85 -6.63
C SER A 39 -11.57 -6.29 -5.99
N LEU A 40 -12.28 -5.37 -6.67
CA LEU A 40 -13.53 -4.79 -6.18
C LEU A 40 -14.69 -5.79 -6.10
N THR A 41 -14.66 -6.87 -6.88
CA THR A 41 -15.77 -7.83 -7.01
C THR A 41 -15.54 -9.14 -6.25
N GLN A 42 -14.31 -9.44 -5.81
CA GLN A 42 -13.97 -10.75 -5.28
C GLN A 42 -13.60 -10.78 -3.78
N ASP A 43 -13.34 -9.63 -3.12
CA ASP A 43 -12.95 -9.59 -1.70
C ASP A 43 -14.12 -9.11 -0.82
N PRO A 44 -14.77 -9.99 -0.02
CA PRO A 44 -15.87 -9.62 0.88
C PRO A 44 -15.48 -8.67 2.02
N GLY A 45 -14.17 -8.48 2.27
CA GLY A 45 -13.63 -7.52 3.25
C GLY A 45 -13.10 -6.22 2.65
N TYR A 46 -13.48 -5.90 1.39
CA TYR A 46 -13.03 -4.68 0.72
C TYR A 46 -13.68 -3.43 1.34
N LEU A 47 -12.88 -2.51 1.86
CA LEU A 47 -13.37 -1.25 2.41
C LEU A 47 -13.71 -0.29 1.27
N THR A 48 -15.00 -0.17 0.96
CA THR A 48 -15.52 0.76 -0.04
C THR A 48 -15.57 2.19 0.52
N PRO A 49 -15.65 3.23 -0.32
CA PRO A 49 -15.76 4.62 0.15
C PRO A 49 -16.94 4.87 1.11
N SER A 50 -17.99 4.04 1.04
CA SER A 50 -19.16 4.13 1.93
C SER A 50 -18.97 3.44 3.28
N THR A 51 -18.06 2.45 3.36
CA THR A 51 -17.84 1.63 4.57
C THR A 51 -16.58 2.06 5.32
N THR A 52 -15.58 2.61 4.63
CA THR A 52 -14.36 3.13 5.27
C THR A 52 -14.69 4.34 6.13
N SER A 53 -14.43 4.26 7.43
CA SER A 53 -14.50 5.44 8.31
C SER A 53 -13.53 6.52 7.80
N SER A 54 -13.99 7.77 7.73
CA SER A 54 -13.16 8.92 7.34
C SER A 54 -11.92 9.04 8.23
N LEU A 55 -12.00 8.55 9.47
CA LEU A 55 -10.87 8.44 10.38
C LEU A 55 -9.73 7.59 9.83
N ILE A 56 -10.02 6.45 9.20
CA ILE A 56 -8.99 5.55 8.64
C ILE A 56 -8.25 6.26 7.50
N VAL A 57 -8.99 6.87 6.58
CA VAL A 57 -8.41 7.57 5.42
C VAL A 57 -7.62 8.80 5.85
N ASN A 58 -8.17 9.61 6.76
CA ASN A 58 -7.51 10.83 7.26
C ASN A 58 -6.28 10.48 8.10
N ALA A 59 -6.38 9.47 8.96
CA ALA A 59 -5.23 8.99 9.74
C ALA A 59 -4.14 8.44 8.83
N ALA A 60 -4.50 7.63 7.84
CA ALA A 60 -3.55 7.10 6.87
C ALA A 60 -2.84 8.22 6.10
N THR A 61 -3.58 9.26 5.69
CA THR A 61 -3.01 10.43 4.99
C THR A 61 -2.00 11.17 5.87
N VAL A 62 -2.32 11.41 7.14
CA VAL A 62 -1.43 12.10 8.09
C VAL A 62 -0.20 11.27 8.42
N ILE A 63 -0.38 9.97 8.66
CA ILE A 63 0.72 9.06 9.01
C ILE A 63 1.68 8.91 7.83
N PHE A 64 1.15 8.76 6.61
CA PHE A 64 1.95 8.60 5.40
C PHE A 64 2.67 9.90 4.97
N GLY A 65 2.04 11.06 5.17
CA GLY A 65 2.58 12.35 4.73
C GLY A 65 3.65 12.97 5.65
N ASN A 66 3.78 12.51 6.89
CA ASN A 66 4.65 13.13 7.90
C ASN A 66 5.96 12.41 8.11
N GLY A 67 6.98 12.70 7.28
CA GLY A 67 8.43 12.55 7.53
C GLY A 67 9.00 11.16 7.88
N ARG A 68 8.17 10.22 8.33
CA ARG A 68 8.48 8.84 8.73
C ARG A 68 8.30 7.88 7.58
N TYR A 69 7.41 8.23 6.66
CA TYR A 69 7.30 7.67 5.32
C TYR A 69 7.61 8.81 4.34
N PRO A 70 8.37 8.56 3.25
CA PRO A 70 8.49 9.54 2.19
C PRO A 70 7.09 9.87 1.69
N GLY A 71 6.80 11.12 1.34
CA GLY A 71 5.44 11.59 1.06
C GLY A 71 4.72 10.86 -0.11
N PRO A 72 3.64 11.43 -0.68
CA PRO A 72 2.78 10.77 -1.67
C PRO A 72 3.44 9.96 -2.80
N PRO A 73 4.63 10.33 -3.34
CA PRO A 73 5.37 9.47 -4.28
C PRO A 73 5.61 8.04 -3.79
N ASP A 74 5.86 7.84 -2.49
CA ASP A 74 6.07 6.50 -1.94
C ASP A 74 4.78 5.66 -1.97
N LEU A 75 3.60 6.29 -1.84
CA LEU A 75 2.32 5.59 -1.89
C LEU A 75 2.08 5.04 -3.29
N ILE A 76 2.38 5.85 -4.30
CA ILE A 76 2.32 5.46 -5.71
C ILE A 76 3.26 4.26 -5.95
N HIS A 77 4.48 4.31 -5.41
CA HIS A 77 5.44 3.21 -5.55
C HIS A 77 5.02 1.93 -4.83
N ARG A 78 4.38 2.03 -3.67
CA ARG A 78 3.84 0.90 -2.91
C ARG A 78 2.63 0.28 -3.57
N VAL A 79 1.71 1.09 -4.09
CA VAL A 79 0.58 0.58 -4.89
C VAL A 79 1.09 -0.08 -6.17
N ALA A 80 2.12 0.49 -6.81
CA ALA A 80 2.77 -0.14 -7.95
C ALA A 80 3.44 -1.48 -7.58
N ASP A 81 4.03 -1.60 -6.38
CA ASP A 81 4.56 -2.88 -5.88
C ASP A 81 3.47 -3.93 -5.64
N LEU A 82 2.30 -3.53 -5.11
CA LEU A 82 1.16 -4.42 -4.93
C LEU A 82 0.59 -4.89 -6.27
N LEU A 83 0.56 -4.02 -7.28
CA LEU A 83 0.07 -4.35 -8.62
C LEU A 83 1.07 -5.21 -9.41
N GLU A 84 2.36 -4.91 -9.34
CA GLU A 84 3.42 -5.58 -10.10
C GLU A 84 4.60 -5.94 -9.17
N PRO A 85 4.49 -7.03 -8.38
CA PRO A 85 5.55 -7.44 -7.47
C PRO A 85 6.82 -7.78 -8.24
N LEU A 86 7.94 -7.15 -7.90
CA LEU A 86 9.23 -7.30 -8.60
C LEU A 86 9.78 -8.73 -8.64
N HIS A 87 9.26 -9.63 -7.81
CA HIS A 87 9.78 -11.00 -7.60
C HIS A 87 9.04 -12.08 -8.41
N SER A 88 8.04 -11.71 -9.23
CA SER A 88 7.08 -12.67 -9.78
C SER A 88 7.18 -12.92 -11.29
N GLY A 89 8.26 -12.54 -11.99
CA GLY A 89 8.31 -12.75 -13.44
C GLY A 89 9.64 -12.49 -14.16
N PRO A 90 9.66 -12.72 -15.50
CA PRO A 90 10.84 -12.50 -16.36
C PRO A 90 11.30 -11.04 -16.34
N PRO A 91 12.57 -10.73 -16.72
CA PRO A 91 13.18 -9.40 -16.56
C PRO A 91 12.38 -8.22 -17.12
N PHE A 92 11.47 -8.49 -18.06
CA PHE A 92 10.55 -7.52 -18.64
C PHE A 92 9.52 -6.92 -17.64
N THR A 93 9.16 -7.62 -16.56
CA THR A 93 8.26 -7.07 -15.52
C THR A 93 8.88 -5.87 -14.80
N ARG A 94 10.22 -5.82 -14.71
CA ARG A 94 10.97 -4.71 -14.10
C ARG A 94 10.79 -3.39 -14.86
N ILE A 95 10.56 -3.46 -16.17
CA ILE A 95 10.36 -2.28 -17.04
C ILE A 95 8.91 -1.78 -16.98
N ARG A 96 7.95 -2.62 -16.56
CA ARG A 96 6.54 -2.22 -16.44
C ARG A 96 6.28 -1.33 -15.24
N ARG A 97 7.03 -1.51 -14.14
CA ARG A 97 6.81 -0.80 -12.88
C ARG A 97 6.92 0.73 -13.01
N PRO A 98 7.95 1.32 -13.65
CA PRO A 98 7.99 2.77 -13.87
C PRO A 98 6.78 3.31 -14.63
N GLY A 99 6.29 2.56 -15.63
CA GLY A 99 5.10 2.93 -16.40
C GLY A 99 3.81 2.90 -15.56
N VAL A 100 3.66 1.88 -14.69
CA VAL A 100 2.54 1.79 -13.75
C VAL A 100 2.59 2.93 -12.73
N THR A 101 3.75 3.21 -12.12
CA THR A 101 3.92 4.32 -11.19
C THR A 101 3.52 5.66 -11.82
N LEU A 102 4.01 5.94 -13.04
CA LEU A 102 3.66 7.17 -13.75
C LEU A 102 2.15 7.25 -14.04
N LEU A 103 1.57 6.15 -14.53
CA LEU A 103 0.13 6.09 -14.80
C LEU A 103 -0.70 6.34 -13.55
N LEU A 104 -0.31 5.74 -12.42
CA LEU A 104 -1.00 5.90 -11.15
C LEU A 104 -0.96 7.35 -10.69
N GLY A 105 0.21 7.98 -10.71
CA GLY A 105 0.38 9.38 -10.31
C GLY A 105 -0.35 10.40 -11.19
N LEU A 106 -0.63 10.05 -12.46
CA LEU A 106 -1.38 10.92 -13.38
C LEU A 106 -2.90 10.72 -13.31
N ARG A 107 -3.37 9.56 -12.85
CA ARG A 107 -4.79 9.17 -12.96
C ARG A 107 -5.54 9.09 -11.65
N TYR A 108 -4.85 8.81 -10.55
CA TYR A 108 -5.48 8.58 -9.25
C TYR A 108 -4.99 9.62 -8.24
N ASN A 109 -5.91 10.06 -7.39
CA ASN A 109 -5.56 10.95 -6.28
C ASN A 109 -4.98 10.14 -5.11
N SER A 110 -4.38 10.84 -4.14
CA SER A 110 -3.77 10.19 -2.96
C SER A 110 -4.77 9.38 -2.13
N VAL A 111 -6.04 9.80 -2.08
CA VAL A 111 -7.09 9.13 -1.30
C VAL A 111 -7.46 7.79 -1.92
N ASP A 112 -7.65 7.74 -3.24
CA ASP A 112 -7.96 6.53 -4.00
C ASP A 112 -6.83 5.52 -3.89
N LEU A 113 -5.58 6.00 -4.03
CA LEU A 113 -4.38 5.17 -3.87
C LEU A 113 -4.26 4.64 -2.44
N MET A 114 -4.60 5.47 -1.44
CA MET A 114 -4.56 5.07 -0.04
C MET A 114 -5.58 3.98 0.26
N GLN A 115 -6.81 4.18 -0.21
CA GLN A 115 -7.88 3.20 -0.07
C GLN A 115 -7.53 1.88 -0.77
N TYR A 116 -6.98 1.96 -1.98
CA TYR A 116 -6.48 0.79 -2.69
C TYR A 116 -5.39 0.07 -1.87
N TYR A 117 -4.41 0.82 -1.35
CA TYR A 117 -3.30 0.27 -0.57
C TYR A 117 -3.79 -0.46 0.69
N ILE A 118 -4.63 0.19 1.49
CA ILE A 118 -5.17 -0.35 2.75
C ILE A 118 -5.96 -1.65 2.52
N ASN A 119 -6.67 -1.75 1.40
CA ASN A 119 -7.41 -2.96 1.04
C ASN A 119 -6.53 -4.11 0.53
N HIS A 120 -5.32 -3.82 0.06
CA HIS A 120 -4.46 -4.79 -0.61
C HIS A 120 -3.15 -5.08 0.11
N VAL A 121 -2.84 -4.36 1.18
CA VAL A 121 -1.65 -4.64 1.98
C VAL A 121 -1.75 -6.04 2.59
N HIS A 122 -0.64 -6.77 2.55
CA HIS A 122 -0.53 -8.11 3.12
C HIS A 122 0.14 -8.04 4.49
N TYR A 123 -0.49 -8.64 5.48
CA TYR A 123 0.05 -8.88 6.82
C TYR A 123 0.46 -10.35 6.92
N ARG A 124 1.67 -10.62 7.40
CA ARG A 124 2.19 -11.99 7.53
C ARG A 124 2.01 -12.46 8.97
N ARG A 125 1.34 -13.58 9.20
CA ARG A 125 1.29 -14.24 10.52
C ARG A 125 2.34 -15.35 10.59
N SER A 126 2.93 -15.59 11.77
CA SER A 126 3.71 -16.81 12.01
C SER A 126 2.85 -18.04 11.67
N GLY A 127 3.31 -18.90 10.75
CA GLY A 127 2.60 -20.13 10.38
C GLY A 127 1.94 -20.19 8.99
N ALA A 128 2.49 -19.49 7.98
CA ALA A 128 2.13 -19.60 6.56
C ALA A 128 0.76 -19.03 6.11
N ARG A 129 -0.05 -18.46 7.01
CA ARG A 129 -1.28 -17.73 6.63
C ARG A 129 -0.98 -16.22 6.50
N THR A 130 -1.23 -15.67 5.33
CA THR A 130 -1.21 -14.22 5.09
C THR A 130 -2.62 -13.66 5.23
N VAL A 131 -2.76 -12.62 6.04
CA VAL A 131 -3.99 -11.85 6.13
C VAL A 131 -3.90 -10.71 5.11
N LYS A 132 -4.92 -10.54 4.27
CA LYS A 132 -4.94 -9.52 3.22
C LYS A 132 -5.97 -8.45 3.59
N GLY A 133 -5.54 -7.19 3.52
CA GLY A 133 -6.41 -6.05 3.74
C GLY A 133 -6.64 -5.74 5.22
N PHE A 134 -7.07 -4.50 5.45
CA PHE A 134 -7.21 -3.92 6.79
C PHE A 134 -8.35 -4.53 7.61
N SER A 135 -9.47 -4.89 6.97
CA SER A 135 -10.60 -5.55 7.65
C SER A 135 -10.19 -6.89 8.26
N ALA A 136 -9.65 -7.81 7.46
CA ALA A 136 -9.19 -9.09 7.99
C ALA A 136 -8.06 -8.94 9.02
N ALA A 137 -7.23 -7.90 8.89
CA ALA A 137 -6.16 -7.63 9.85
C ALA A 137 -6.67 -7.07 11.19
N SER A 138 -7.78 -6.31 11.18
CA SER A 138 -8.43 -5.84 12.41
C SER A 138 -8.93 -6.99 13.27
N GLU A 139 -9.64 -7.94 12.65
CA GLU A 139 -10.10 -9.16 13.33
C GLU A 139 -8.91 -10.02 13.78
N ALA A 140 -7.88 -10.13 12.94
CA ALA A 140 -6.73 -10.96 13.22
C ALA A 140 -5.82 -10.42 14.33
N PHE A 141 -5.83 -9.12 14.63
CA PHE A 141 -4.90 -8.49 15.59
C PHE A 141 -5.61 -8.00 16.87
N PHE A 142 -6.82 -7.46 16.73
CA PHE A 142 -7.62 -6.91 17.82
C PHE A 142 -8.86 -7.76 18.14
N GLY A 143 -9.25 -8.69 17.26
CA GLY A 143 -10.48 -9.48 17.45
C GLY A 143 -11.76 -8.66 17.24
N LEU A 144 -11.62 -7.49 16.61
CA LEU A 144 -12.68 -6.50 16.43
C LEU A 144 -12.92 -6.25 14.94
N PRO A 145 -14.17 -6.03 14.51
CA PRO A 145 -14.44 -5.55 13.15
C PRO A 145 -13.88 -4.13 12.97
N VAL A 146 -13.47 -3.82 11.75
CA VAL A 146 -12.77 -2.58 11.39
C VAL A 146 -13.54 -1.30 11.75
N GLU A 147 -14.87 -1.37 11.74
CA GLU A 147 -15.76 -0.26 12.08
C GLU A 147 -15.76 0.06 13.58
N SER A 148 -15.37 -0.90 14.42
CA SER A 148 -15.34 -0.78 15.88
C SER A 148 -13.96 -0.42 16.44
N LEU A 149 -12.95 -0.30 15.58
CA LEU A 149 -11.61 0.06 16.01
C LEU A 149 -11.55 1.50 16.52
N SER A 150 -10.86 1.68 17.64
CA SER A 150 -10.46 2.97 18.17
C SER A 150 -9.43 3.67 17.26
N ALA A 151 -9.25 4.99 17.42
CA ALA A 151 -8.24 5.73 16.65
C ALA A 151 -6.83 5.18 16.93
N GLY A 152 -6.56 4.79 18.18
CA GLY A 152 -5.30 4.19 18.57
C GLY A 152 -5.01 2.88 17.85
N GLU A 153 -6.00 1.99 17.74
CA GLU A 153 -5.86 0.69 17.05
C GLU A 153 -5.69 0.87 15.54
N ILE A 154 -6.44 1.78 14.92
CA ILE A 154 -6.28 2.17 13.52
C ILE A 154 -4.85 2.66 13.26
N CYS A 155 -4.32 3.55 14.11
CA CYS A 155 -2.95 4.06 13.99
C CYS A 155 -1.92 2.93 13.98
N ILE A 156 -2.07 1.97 14.90
CA ILE A 156 -1.17 0.83 15.00
C ILE A 156 -1.23 -0.02 13.74
N LEU A 157 -2.43 -0.36 13.26
CA LEU A 157 -2.58 -1.19 12.08
C LEU A 157 -2.03 -0.51 10.80
N LEU A 158 -2.19 0.81 10.69
CA LEU A 158 -1.60 1.63 9.62
C LEU A 158 -0.07 1.65 9.70
N GLU A 159 0.50 1.83 10.90
CA GLU A 159 1.95 1.79 11.08
C GLU A 159 2.54 0.44 10.66
N LEU A 160 1.91 -0.68 11.05
CA LEU A 160 2.33 -2.00 10.56
C LEU A 160 2.28 -2.07 9.03
N ALA A 161 1.20 -1.58 8.43
CA ALA A 161 1.01 -1.60 6.98
C ALA A 161 2.07 -0.79 6.23
N PHE A 162 2.53 0.35 6.78
CA PHE A 162 3.47 1.23 6.11
C PHE A 162 4.94 0.92 6.43
N ARG A 163 5.25 0.31 7.58
CA ARG A 163 6.63 0.03 7.97
C ARG A 163 7.31 -0.99 7.04
N GLU A 164 6.66 -2.12 6.77
CA GLU A 164 7.25 -3.19 5.98
C GLU A 164 6.21 -3.86 5.06
N PRO A 165 6.51 -4.04 3.76
CA PRO A 165 5.70 -4.88 2.89
C PRO A 165 5.68 -6.32 3.42
N GLY A 166 4.52 -6.84 3.81
CA GLY A 166 4.44 -8.16 4.43
C GLY A 166 4.86 -8.16 5.91
N ALA A 167 4.67 -7.04 6.61
CA ALA A 167 4.93 -6.90 8.04
C ALA A 167 4.43 -8.10 8.81
N LYS A 168 5.30 -8.67 9.66
CA LYS A 168 4.88 -9.77 10.53
C LYS A 168 4.01 -9.21 11.66
N LEU A 169 2.89 -9.87 11.91
CA LEU A 169 2.00 -9.57 13.03
C LEU A 169 2.66 -9.84 14.40
N ASP A 170 3.80 -10.51 14.42
CA ASP A 170 4.47 -10.98 15.65
C ASP A 170 5.63 -10.07 16.12
N HIS A 171 5.82 -8.88 15.53
CA HIS A 171 6.97 -8.03 15.86
C HIS A 171 6.80 -7.24 17.18
N PRO A 172 7.73 -7.38 18.16
CA PRO A 172 7.69 -6.64 19.42
C PRO A 172 8.35 -5.26 19.22
N TYR A 173 7.62 -4.32 18.66
CA TYR A 173 7.99 -2.90 18.71
C TYR A 173 7.25 -2.23 19.88
N PRO A 174 7.68 -1.04 20.38
CA PRO A 174 7.00 -0.39 21.49
C PRO A 174 5.63 0.12 21.03
N ILE A 175 4.61 -0.75 21.05
CA ILE A 175 3.30 -0.48 20.46
C ILE A 175 2.63 0.69 21.17
N LEU A 176 2.70 0.74 22.50
CA LEU A 176 2.11 1.82 23.29
C LEU A 176 2.73 3.19 22.99
N GLU A 177 4.06 3.27 22.93
CA GLU A 177 4.76 4.52 22.57
C GLU A 177 4.45 4.94 21.12
N THR A 178 4.35 3.96 20.23
CA THR A 178 4.02 4.19 18.84
C THR A 178 2.60 4.70 18.70
N ARG A 179 1.63 4.10 19.40
CA ARG A 179 0.25 4.57 19.48
C ARG A 179 0.20 6.01 19.96
N GLN A 180 0.84 6.32 21.08
CA GLN A 180 0.81 7.66 21.67
C GLN A 180 1.38 8.71 20.71
N ARG A 181 2.47 8.37 20.02
CA ARG A 181 3.08 9.22 19.00
C ARG A 181 2.14 9.47 17.83
N LEU A 182 1.53 8.42 17.28
CA LEU A 182 0.63 8.55 16.13
C LEU A 182 -0.64 9.32 16.52
N LEU A 183 -1.22 9.07 17.69
CA LEU A 183 -2.33 9.86 18.23
C LEU A 183 -1.97 11.34 18.37
N SER A 184 -0.76 11.65 18.85
CA SER A 184 -0.29 13.03 18.96
C SER A 184 -0.14 13.71 17.60
N GLN A 185 0.27 12.94 16.57
CA GLN A 185 0.32 13.44 15.19
C GLN A 185 -1.09 13.70 14.64
N LEU A 186 -2.03 12.78 14.86
CA LEU A 186 -3.42 12.98 14.43
C LEU A 186 -4.05 14.21 15.09
N HIS A 187 -3.77 14.45 16.37
CA HIS A 187 -4.21 15.64 17.10
C HIS A 187 -3.57 16.91 16.52
N THR A 188 -2.25 16.91 16.31
CA THR A 188 -1.51 18.06 15.75
C THR A 188 -2.02 18.46 14.36
N HIS A 189 -2.44 17.48 13.55
CA HIS A 189 -2.97 17.70 12.21
C HIS A 189 -4.51 17.90 12.17
N GLY A 190 -5.16 17.99 13.33
CA GLY A 190 -6.59 18.27 13.44
C GLY A 190 -7.52 17.11 13.06
N VAL A 191 -7.00 15.89 12.90
CA VAL A 191 -7.81 14.69 12.66
C VAL A 191 -8.54 14.26 13.93
N LEU A 192 -7.89 14.43 15.10
CA LEU A 192 -8.49 14.20 16.41
C LEU A 192 -8.67 15.53 17.15
N SER A 193 -9.85 15.73 17.74
CA SER A 193 -10.08 16.82 18.69
C SER A 193 -9.34 16.54 20.01
N THR A 194 -8.99 17.59 20.75
CA THR A 194 -8.35 17.46 22.08
C THR A 194 -9.08 16.51 23.03
N PRO A 195 -10.41 16.58 23.23
CA PRO A 195 -11.09 15.64 24.12
C PRO A 195 -10.96 14.18 23.65
N ARG A 196 -11.08 13.94 22.34
CA ARG A 196 -10.95 12.60 21.76
C ARG A 196 -9.53 12.06 21.87
N TYR A 197 -8.51 12.91 21.68
CA TYR A 197 -7.11 12.54 21.90
C TYR A 197 -6.85 12.09 23.34
N ILE A 198 -7.36 12.84 24.33
CA ILE A 198 -7.19 12.50 25.75
C ILE A 198 -7.86 11.16 26.07
N GLU A 199 -9.10 10.98 25.61
CA GLU A 199 -9.86 9.75 25.78
C GLU A 199 -9.14 8.54 25.17
N GLU A 200 -8.75 8.65 23.89
CA GLU A 200 -8.04 7.59 23.14
C GLU A 200 -6.68 7.23 23.77
N SER A 201 -5.97 8.22 24.31
CA SER A 201 -4.70 7.99 25.02
C SER A 201 -4.86 7.16 26.30
N GLN A 202 -6.02 7.22 26.94
CA GLN A 202 -6.33 6.49 28.18
C GLN A 202 -6.91 5.09 27.93
N LEU A 203 -7.42 4.81 26.72
CA LEU A 203 -7.97 3.50 26.41
C LEU A 203 -6.88 2.41 26.52
N PRO A 204 -7.18 1.26 27.15
CA PRO A 204 -6.29 0.11 27.10
C PRO A 204 -6.23 -0.42 25.67
N LEU A 205 -5.06 -0.93 25.27
CA LEU A 205 -4.88 -1.59 23.99
C LEU A 205 -5.03 -3.10 24.20
N SER A 206 -6.06 -3.70 23.59
CA SER A 206 -6.34 -5.13 23.73
C SER A 206 -5.96 -5.85 22.45
N PHE A 207 -5.12 -6.87 22.54
CA PHE A 207 -4.77 -7.72 21.40
C PHE A 207 -5.36 -9.10 21.60
N VAL A 208 -5.59 -9.83 20.50
CA VAL A 208 -5.86 -11.27 20.60
C VAL A 208 -4.57 -11.97 21.07
N GLU A 209 -4.68 -12.88 22.04
CA GLU A 209 -3.55 -13.42 22.83
C GLU A 209 -2.42 -14.10 22.04
N ASP A 210 -2.64 -14.41 20.76
CA ASP A 210 -1.69 -15.11 19.88
C ASP A 210 -0.55 -14.23 19.32
N HIS A 211 -0.49 -12.92 19.60
CA HIS A 211 0.43 -11.97 18.92
C HIS A 211 1.64 -11.54 19.74
N ILE A 212 1.71 -11.92 21.00
CA ILE A 212 2.86 -11.64 21.85
C ILE A 212 3.80 -12.86 21.73
N PRO A 213 4.98 -12.76 21.10
CA PRO A 213 5.98 -13.79 21.31
C PRO A 213 6.26 -13.85 22.82
N VAL A 214 5.85 -14.94 23.46
CA VAL A 214 6.18 -15.22 24.85
C VAL A 214 7.69 -15.41 24.93
N ARG A 215 8.32 -14.39 25.53
CA ARG A 215 9.70 -14.30 26.05
C ARG A 215 10.86 -14.28 25.07
#